data_AF-A0A8B7DTP8-F1
#
_entry.id   AF-A0A8B7DTP8-F1
#
_cell.length_a   1.000
_cell.length_b   1.000
_cell.length_c   1.000
_cell.angle_alpha   90.00
_cell.angle_beta   90.00
_cell.angle_gamma   90.00
#
_symmetry.space_group_name_H-M   'P 1'
#
loop_
_entity.id
_entity.type
_entity.pdbx_description
1 polymer ?
#
loop_
_entity_poly.entity_id
_entity_poly.type
_entity_poly.pdbx_seq_one_letter_code
_entity_poly.pdbx_strand_id
1 'polypeptide(L)'
;TSNSPESSKFSANKDLSRVTAELKNFYLKYYGKISELQPLLKAPENVDLMHKFVDLCIVDAAKTQKDAVFSVERKEFLEKQVRYTSIPYSEIFMNEKSVILISGIAGIGKTWLLKKCLLDWSNDIIWKNVELVFYLECRRINQYENISNINDLLSVFYKDIISNFNISNHTVLFIIDGLDEFKYFNELSNPRLKCNYPIVNVLAEIQRYKHLVAGRVYAIDQYQSLYTDHSDKLTIQIMGFNENGITNYVESHVTEENKEIVKATLKESPIAKAMASVPFYLSSMCKIISDSKKKNTNSFLTMTDLLPPSQIFAKLPFGIGILMFGVCKICGNYI
;
A
#
# COMPACT_ATOMS: atom_id res chain seq x y z
N THR A 1 14.08 47.20 -22.31
CA THR A 1 12.90 46.68 -21.58
C THR A 1 13.37 45.55 -20.68
N SER A 2 13.71 45.91 -19.44
CA SER A 2 14.30 45.04 -18.43
C SER A 2 13.21 44.20 -17.74
N ASN A 3 13.13 42.91 -18.04
CA ASN A 3 12.40 41.97 -17.20
C ASN A 3 13.18 41.79 -15.89
N SER A 4 12.66 42.38 -14.81
CA SER A 4 13.20 42.24 -13.46
C SER A 4 13.10 40.79 -12.96
N PRO A 5 14.12 40.24 -12.27
CA PRO A 5 14.07 38.89 -11.68
C PRO A 5 12.96 38.68 -10.62
N GLU A 6 12.42 39.77 -10.07
CA GLU A 6 11.38 39.73 -9.03
C GLU A 6 9.99 39.41 -9.60
N SER A 7 9.68 39.87 -10.81
CA SER A 7 8.37 39.61 -11.43
C SER A 7 8.21 38.15 -11.88
N SER A 8 9.30 37.52 -12.35
CA SER A 8 9.30 36.10 -12.73
C SER A 8 9.24 35.17 -11.50
N LYS A 9 9.94 35.50 -10.41
CA LYS A 9 9.82 34.75 -9.14
C LYS A 9 8.42 34.84 -8.52
N PHE A 10 7.79 36.00 -8.60
CA PHE A 10 6.43 36.19 -8.08
C PHE A 10 5.36 35.42 -8.88
N SER A 11 5.51 35.36 -10.22
CA SER A 11 4.67 34.52 -11.08
C SER A 11 4.88 33.03 -10.80
N ALA A 12 6.12 32.57 -10.71
CA ALA A 12 6.43 31.16 -10.42
C ALA A 12 5.89 30.70 -9.05
N ASN A 13 5.98 31.55 -8.02
CA ASN A 13 5.42 31.24 -6.69
C ASN A 13 3.90 31.17 -6.68
N LYS A 14 3.21 32.02 -7.47
CA LYS A 14 1.75 31.92 -7.63
C LYS A 14 1.35 30.63 -8.33
N ASP A 15 2.06 30.25 -9.39
CA ASP A 15 1.81 28.99 -10.10
C ASP A 15 2.05 27.77 -9.21
N LEU A 16 3.12 27.76 -8.41
CA LEU A 16 3.38 26.70 -7.43
C LEU A 16 2.24 26.58 -6.42
N SER A 17 1.85 27.69 -5.78
CA SER A 17 0.80 27.67 -4.75
C SER A 17 -0.53 27.14 -5.29
N ARG A 18 -0.86 27.47 -6.55
CA ARG A 18 -2.03 26.95 -7.27
C ARG A 18 -1.91 25.45 -7.48
N VAL A 19 -0.79 24.99 -8.05
CA VAL A 19 -0.57 23.57 -8.34
C VAL A 19 -0.57 22.72 -7.07
N THR A 20 0.09 23.16 -6.01
CA THR A 20 0.08 22.47 -4.71
C THR A 20 -1.35 22.39 -4.17
N ALA A 21 -2.13 23.48 -4.20
CA ALA A 21 -3.51 23.46 -3.74
C ALA A 21 -4.40 22.52 -4.58
N GLU A 22 -4.22 22.50 -5.90
CA GLU A 22 -4.94 21.59 -6.80
C GLU A 22 -4.59 20.12 -6.55
N LEU A 23 -3.31 19.78 -6.34
CA LEU A 23 -2.89 18.42 -5.94
C LEU A 23 -3.49 18.00 -4.60
N LYS A 24 -3.43 18.88 -3.59
CA LYS A 24 -4.00 18.59 -2.27
C LYS A 24 -5.50 18.33 -2.36
N ASN A 25 -6.23 19.18 -3.08
CA ASN A 25 -7.66 19.02 -3.34
C ASN A 25 -7.97 17.76 -4.14
N PHE A 26 -7.15 17.41 -5.13
CA PHE A 26 -7.26 16.17 -5.87
C PHE A 26 -7.21 14.96 -4.90
N TYR A 27 -6.22 14.87 -4.04
CA TYR A 27 -6.14 13.74 -3.10
C TYR A 27 -7.29 13.70 -2.10
N LEU A 28 -7.69 14.85 -1.55
CA LEU A 28 -8.86 14.93 -0.65
C LEU A 28 -10.13 14.44 -1.35
N LYS A 29 -10.33 14.81 -2.62
CA LYS A 29 -11.49 14.41 -3.41
C LYS A 29 -11.49 12.92 -3.78
N TYR A 30 -10.36 12.42 -4.29
CA TYR A 30 -10.27 11.05 -4.83
C TYR A 30 -9.97 9.98 -3.77
N TYR A 31 -9.33 10.34 -2.66
CA TYR A 31 -8.96 9.40 -1.60
C TYR A 31 -9.65 9.68 -0.26
N GLY A 32 -10.28 10.83 -0.07
CA GLY A 32 -11.04 11.11 1.17
C GLY A 32 -12.24 10.18 1.34
N LYS A 33 -12.88 9.78 0.24
CA LYS A 33 -13.93 8.75 0.19
C LYS A 33 -13.49 7.63 -0.73
N ILE A 34 -12.89 6.57 -0.18
CA ILE A 34 -12.44 5.43 -0.99
C ILE A 34 -13.64 4.52 -1.26
N SER A 35 -13.91 4.32 -2.54
CA SER A 35 -14.71 3.20 -3.03
C SER A 35 -13.86 1.92 -2.94
N GLU A 36 -14.08 1.10 -1.91
CA GLU A 36 -13.42 -0.21 -1.86
C GLU A 36 -13.99 -1.15 -2.93
N LEU A 37 -13.10 -1.78 -3.69
CA LEU A 37 -13.41 -3.04 -4.37
C LEU A 37 -13.27 -4.15 -3.33
N GLN A 38 -14.31 -4.34 -2.51
CA GLN A 38 -14.38 -5.52 -1.65
C GLN A 38 -14.60 -6.76 -2.52
N PRO A 39 -13.97 -7.90 -2.20
CA PRO A 39 -14.36 -9.17 -2.79
C PRO A 39 -15.87 -9.38 -2.61
N LEU A 40 -16.57 -9.78 -3.68
CA LEU A 40 -18.02 -10.06 -3.76
C LEU A 40 -18.98 -8.85 -3.97
N LEU A 41 -18.51 -7.61 -4.00
CA LEU A 41 -19.39 -6.47 -4.29
C LEU A 41 -19.60 -6.25 -5.80
N LYS A 42 -20.87 -6.21 -6.22
CA LYS A 42 -21.30 -5.63 -7.51
C LYS A 42 -21.35 -4.10 -7.49
N ALA A 43 -21.17 -3.45 -6.33
CA ALA A 43 -21.19 -1.99 -6.19
C ALA A 43 -20.23 -1.50 -5.08
N PRO A 44 -19.46 -0.43 -5.28
CA PRO A 44 -18.52 0.12 -4.31
C PRO A 44 -19.22 0.72 -3.08
N GLU A 45 -18.67 0.48 -1.89
CA GLU A 45 -19.11 1.10 -0.63
C GLU A 45 -18.21 2.31 -0.32
N ASN A 46 -18.80 3.47 0.00
CA ASN A 46 -18.06 4.70 0.28
C ASN A 46 -17.49 4.66 1.70
N VAL A 47 -16.18 4.49 1.83
CA VAL A 47 -15.46 4.51 3.12
C VAL A 47 -14.73 5.83 3.26
N ASP A 48 -15.02 6.58 4.32
CA ASP A 48 -14.21 7.74 4.70
C ASP A 48 -12.86 7.24 5.25
N LEU A 49 -11.81 7.40 4.46
CA LEU A 49 -10.49 6.85 4.81
C LEU A 49 -9.91 7.52 6.06
N MET A 50 -10.20 8.79 6.30
CA MET A 50 -9.62 9.52 7.44
C MET A 50 -10.21 9.07 8.77
N HIS A 51 -11.52 8.82 8.80
CA HIS A 51 -12.22 8.43 10.03
C HIS A 51 -12.19 6.92 10.30
N LYS A 52 -11.90 6.12 9.28
CA LYS A 52 -11.90 4.65 9.37
C LYS A 52 -10.51 4.02 9.21
N PHE A 53 -9.44 4.81 9.17
CA PHE A 53 -8.10 4.23 9.13
C PHE A 53 -7.78 3.53 10.46
N VAL A 54 -7.34 2.29 10.38
CA VAL A 54 -6.81 1.53 11.52
C VAL A 54 -5.30 1.42 11.36
N ASP A 55 -4.58 1.76 12.42
CA ASP A 55 -3.12 1.78 12.40
C ASP A 55 -2.55 0.40 12.07
N LEU A 56 -1.61 0.40 11.12
CA LEU A 56 -0.85 -0.77 10.73
C LEU A 56 0.39 -0.88 11.62
N CYS A 57 0.74 -2.10 12.00
CA CYS A 57 2.01 -2.43 12.61
C CYS A 57 3.12 -2.28 11.56
N ILE A 58 4.04 -1.36 11.80
CA ILE A 58 5.17 -1.05 10.93
C ILE A 58 6.46 -1.31 11.68
N VAL A 59 7.40 -2.01 11.05
CA VAL A 59 8.68 -2.38 11.66
C VAL A 59 9.86 -2.00 10.78
N ASP A 60 11.03 -1.86 11.37
CA ASP A 60 12.29 -1.71 10.64
C ASP A 60 12.61 -3.02 9.89
N ALA A 61 12.83 -2.94 8.57
CA ALA A 61 13.11 -4.11 7.75
C ALA A 61 14.45 -4.79 8.07
N ALA A 62 15.43 -4.06 8.64
CA ALA A 62 16.69 -4.67 9.08
C ALA A 62 16.47 -5.65 10.25
N LYS A 63 15.42 -5.44 11.06
CA LYS A 63 15.04 -6.33 12.16
C LYS A 63 14.33 -7.59 11.65
N THR A 64 13.64 -7.53 10.51
CA THR A 64 12.92 -8.67 9.93
C THR A 64 13.80 -9.53 9.01
N GLN A 65 14.87 -8.98 8.40
CA GLN A 65 15.81 -9.74 7.58
C GLN A 65 16.60 -10.81 8.36
N LYS A 66 16.83 -10.61 9.67
CA LYS A 66 17.43 -11.65 10.54
C LYS A 66 16.55 -12.89 10.68
N ASP A 67 15.25 -12.76 10.45
CA ASP A 67 14.28 -13.85 10.58
C ASP A 67 13.90 -14.51 9.25
N ALA A 68 14.28 -13.92 8.11
CA ALA A 68 13.91 -14.36 6.76
C ALA A 68 14.82 -15.48 6.19
N VAL A 69 15.86 -15.89 6.91
CA VAL A 69 16.80 -16.95 6.47
C VAL A 69 16.26 -18.37 6.69
N PHE A 70 15.12 -18.52 7.35
CA PHE A 70 14.45 -19.82 7.41
C PHE A 70 13.14 -19.77 6.65
N SER A 71 12.87 -20.85 5.92
CA SER A 71 11.57 -21.28 5.42
C SER A 71 10.58 -21.34 6.58
N VAL A 72 10.09 -20.19 7.01
CA VAL A 72 9.21 -20.05 8.16
C VAL A 72 7.79 -20.26 7.65
N GLU A 73 7.15 -21.34 8.13
CA GLU A 73 5.74 -21.60 7.87
C GLU A 73 4.93 -20.33 8.11
N ARG A 74 4.03 -19.98 7.19
CA ARG A 74 3.20 -18.76 7.24
C ARG A 74 2.57 -18.53 8.62
N LYS A 75 2.32 -19.59 9.38
CA LYS A 75 1.86 -19.57 10.77
C LYS A 75 2.84 -18.87 11.73
N GLU A 76 4.11 -19.21 11.72
CA GLU A 76 5.13 -18.57 12.55
C GLU A 76 5.33 -17.09 12.18
N PHE A 77 5.21 -16.73 10.90
CA PHE A 77 5.22 -15.32 10.47
C PHE A 77 4.05 -14.54 11.09
N LEU A 78 2.83 -15.09 11.04
CA LEU A 78 1.64 -14.45 11.61
C LEU A 78 1.69 -14.40 13.16
N GLU A 79 2.27 -15.41 13.81
CA GLU A 79 2.47 -15.42 15.28
C GLU A 79 3.54 -14.40 15.73
N LYS A 80 4.60 -14.20 14.92
CA LYS A 80 5.63 -13.19 15.18
C LYS A 80 5.14 -11.76 14.96
N GLN A 81 4.20 -11.53 14.03
CA GLN A 81 3.61 -10.20 13.77
C GLN A 81 3.05 -9.51 15.03
N VAL A 82 2.53 -10.30 15.99
CA VAL A 82 1.95 -9.79 17.23
C VAL A 82 3.00 -9.27 18.23
N ARG A 83 4.26 -9.70 18.09
CA ARG A 83 5.32 -9.41 19.08
C ARG A 83 6.21 -8.21 18.74
N TYR A 84 6.06 -7.64 17.55
CA TYR A 84 6.89 -6.51 17.15
C TYR A 84 6.38 -5.20 17.75
N THR A 85 7.32 -4.38 18.24
CA THR A 85 7.03 -2.99 18.60
C THR A 85 6.91 -2.18 17.32
N SER A 86 5.71 -1.64 17.07
CA SER A 86 5.48 -0.79 15.90
C SER A 86 6.27 0.51 16.03
N ILE A 87 6.92 0.92 14.95
CA ILE A 87 7.44 2.27 14.81
C ILE A 87 6.21 3.20 14.68
N PRO A 88 6.14 4.28 15.46
CA PRO A 88 5.06 5.24 15.35
C PRO A 88 4.99 5.89 13.97
N TYR A 89 3.79 6.11 13.46
CA TYR A 89 3.55 6.77 12.16
C TYR A 89 4.28 8.12 12.06
N SER A 90 4.28 8.90 13.14
CA SER A 90 4.97 10.18 13.23
C SER A 90 6.48 10.06 13.02
N GLU A 91 7.13 9.03 13.58
CA GLU A 91 8.58 8.86 13.46
C GLU A 91 9.01 8.55 12.02
N ILE A 92 8.14 7.92 11.23
CA ILE A 92 8.39 7.53 9.84
C ILE A 92 8.15 8.70 8.89
N PHE A 93 7.02 9.40 9.05
CA PHE A 93 6.51 10.33 8.04
C PHE A 93 6.56 11.81 8.44
N MET A 94 6.74 12.15 9.72
CA MET A 94 7.05 13.53 10.11
C MET A 94 8.53 13.87 9.93
N ASN A 95 9.41 12.87 10.04
CA ASN A 95 10.83 13.02 9.76
C ASN A 95 11.09 12.90 8.26
N GLU A 96 12.01 13.72 7.77
CA GLU A 96 12.36 13.71 6.35
C GLU A 96 13.45 12.67 6.08
N LYS A 97 13.12 11.76 5.17
CA LYS A 97 14.07 10.84 4.52
C LYS A 97 13.98 11.05 3.03
N SER A 98 15.12 11.10 2.35
CA SER A 98 15.15 11.21 0.89
C SER A 98 14.58 9.97 0.22
N VAL A 99 14.77 8.79 0.83
CA VAL A 99 14.29 7.52 0.30
C VAL A 99 13.55 6.73 1.39
N ILE A 100 12.29 6.38 1.12
CA ILE A 100 11.50 5.49 1.99
C ILE A 100 11.10 4.25 1.19
N LEU A 101 11.45 3.07 1.68
CA LEU A 101 11.10 1.80 1.05
C LEU A 101 10.09 1.04 1.93
N ILE A 102 8.95 0.70 1.37
CA ILE A 102 7.86 0.02 2.09
C ILE A 102 7.62 -1.38 1.52
N SER A 103 7.99 -2.39 2.30
CA SER A 103 7.79 -3.78 1.95
C SER A 103 6.61 -4.42 2.67
N GLY A 104 6.07 -5.50 2.12
CA GLY A 104 5.04 -6.31 2.78
C GLY A 104 4.32 -7.25 1.82
N ILE A 105 3.56 -8.21 2.35
CA ILE A 105 2.82 -9.17 1.54
C ILE A 105 1.62 -8.51 0.83
N ALA A 106 0.98 -9.24 -0.09
CA ALA A 106 -0.24 -8.77 -0.77
C ALA A 106 -1.40 -8.63 0.23
N GLY A 107 -2.22 -7.59 0.08
CA GLY A 107 -3.39 -7.34 0.94
C GLY A 107 -3.06 -6.82 2.35
N ILE A 108 -1.79 -6.57 2.68
CA ILE A 108 -1.35 -6.17 4.02
C ILE A 108 -1.65 -4.70 4.36
N GLY A 109 -2.07 -3.89 3.39
CA GLY A 109 -2.40 -2.47 3.59
C GLY A 109 -1.38 -1.45 3.07
N LYS A 110 -0.40 -1.84 2.24
CA LYS A 110 0.59 -0.89 1.66
C LYS A 110 -0.06 0.31 0.95
N THR A 111 -0.88 0.05 -0.09
CA THR A 111 -1.63 1.08 -0.82
C THR A 111 -2.52 1.92 0.11
N TRP A 112 -3.10 1.29 1.14
CA TRP A 112 -3.94 1.98 2.12
C TRP A 112 -3.14 3.01 2.93
N LEU A 113 -1.94 2.64 3.38
CA LEU A 113 -1.01 3.54 4.06
C LEU A 113 -0.59 4.70 3.15
N LEU A 114 -0.25 4.44 1.88
CA LEU A 114 0.16 5.50 0.95
C LEU A 114 -0.94 6.52 0.72
N LYS A 115 -2.18 6.05 0.54
CA LYS A 115 -3.34 6.94 0.40
C LYS A 115 -3.59 7.76 1.66
N LYS A 116 -3.40 7.18 2.85
CA LYS A 116 -3.41 7.95 4.10
C LYS A 116 -2.32 9.03 4.09
N CYS A 117 -1.09 8.70 3.71
CA CYS A 117 -0.02 9.69 3.64
C CYS A 117 -0.34 10.85 2.68
N LEU A 118 -0.97 10.57 1.53
CA LEU A 118 -1.41 11.64 0.62
C LEU A 118 -2.45 12.57 1.25
N LEU A 119 -3.40 12.01 2.00
CA LEU A 119 -4.41 12.81 2.71
C LEU A 119 -3.80 13.59 3.89
N ASP A 120 -2.89 12.98 4.63
CA ASP A 120 -2.19 13.64 5.73
C ASP A 120 -1.28 14.76 5.21
N TRP A 121 -0.63 14.59 4.06
CA TRP A 121 0.09 15.67 3.38
C TRP A 121 -0.86 16.77 2.90
N SER A 122 -2.02 16.41 2.34
CA SER A 122 -3.04 17.39 1.93
C SER A 122 -3.57 18.24 3.08
N ASN A 123 -3.56 17.70 4.31
CA ASN A 123 -3.95 18.39 5.53
C ASN A 123 -2.76 18.98 6.31
N ASP A 124 -1.57 19.06 5.70
CA ASP A 124 -0.36 19.63 6.31
C ASP A 124 0.07 18.93 7.61
N ILE A 125 -0.17 17.61 7.72
CA ILE A 125 0.22 16.81 8.88
C ILE A 125 1.64 16.27 8.74
N ILE A 126 1.99 15.80 7.54
CA ILE A 126 3.31 15.22 7.20
C ILE A 126 3.97 15.95 6.03
N TRP A 127 5.28 15.75 5.88
CA TRP A 127 6.08 16.29 4.76
C TRP A 127 5.86 17.78 4.48
N LYS A 128 5.77 18.60 5.53
CA LYS A 128 5.46 20.04 5.44
C LYS A 128 6.44 20.85 4.57
N ASN A 129 7.67 20.37 4.41
CA ASN A 129 8.70 21.01 3.58
C ASN A 129 8.77 20.44 2.15
N VAL A 130 7.82 19.59 1.76
CA VAL A 130 7.68 19.08 0.40
C VAL A 130 6.53 19.82 -0.29
N GLU A 131 6.89 20.60 -1.31
CA GLU A 131 5.95 21.46 -2.04
C GLU A 131 5.00 20.65 -2.95
N LEU A 132 5.47 19.52 -3.50
CA LEU A 132 4.72 18.71 -4.46
C LEU A 132 4.87 17.21 -4.16
N VAL A 133 3.75 16.50 -4.08
CA VAL A 133 3.72 15.04 -3.97
C VAL A 133 3.00 14.46 -5.17
N PHE A 134 3.61 13.47 -5.82
CA PHE A 134 3.02 12.76 -6.97
C PHE A 134 2.90 11.26 -6.66
N TYR A 135 1.73 10.69 -6.89
CA TYR A 135 1.42 9.29 -6.64
C TYR A 135 1.26 8.53 -7.96
N LEU A 136 2.13 7.55 -8.17
CA LEU A 136 2.28 6.79 -9.40
C LEU A 136 2.04 5.30 -9.14
N GLU A 137 0.96 4.78 -9.71
CA GLU A 137 0.62 3.35 -9.63
C GLU A 137 1.29 2.60 -10.78
N CYS A 138 2.21 1.68 -10.48
CA CYS A 138 2.94 0.93 -11.50
C CYS A 138 2.02 0.17 -12.47
N ARG A 139 0.89 -0.35 -11.99
CA ARG A 139 -0.14 -0.99 -12.85
C ARG A 139 -0.66 -0.05 -13.95
N ARG A 140 -0.83 1.24 -13.62
CA ARG A 140 -1.29 2.26 -14.56
C ARG A 140 -0.15 2.72 -15.47
N ILE A 141 1.07 2.84 -14.94
CA ILE A 141 2.27 3.19 -15.72
C ILE A 141 2.50 2.18 -16.86
N ASN A 142 2.21 0.89 -16.65
CA ASN A 142 2.37 -0.15 -17.68
C ASN A 142 1.57 0.11 -18.98
N GLN A 143 0.60 1.03 -18.98
CA GLN A 143 -0.17 1.42 -20.18
C GLN A 143 0.57 2.45 -21.05
N TYR A 144 1.68 3.00 -20.57
CA TYR A 144 2.36 4.16 -21.16
C TYR A 144 3.85 3.92 -21.38
N GLU A 145 4.20 2.81 -22.01
CA GLU A 145 5.60 2.38 -22.19
C GLU A 145 6.45 3.31 -23.07
N ASN A 146 5.82 4.14 -23.91
CA ASN A 146 6.47 5.06 -24.84
C ASN A 146 6.75 6.46 -24.24
N ILE A 147 6.32 6.73 -23.01
CA ILE A 147 6.60 8.02 -22.35
C ILE A 147 8.08 8.11 -22.01
N SER A 148 8.74 9.19 -22.44
CA SER A 148 10.20 9.36 -22.37
C SER A 148 10.67 10.45 -21.39
N ASN A 149 9.76 11.20 -20.76
CA ASN A 149 10.11 12.20 -19.76
C ASN A 149 9.06 12.28 -18.63
N ILE A 150 9.47 12.86 -17.49
CA ILE A 150 8.63 12.97 -16.29
C ILE A 150 7.40 13.86 -16.51
N ASN A 151 7.53 14.96 -17.26
CA ASN A 151 6.42 15.91 -17.45
C ASN A 151 5.26 15.29 -18.25
N ASP A 152 5.55 14.49 -19.26
CA ASP A 152 4.54 13.74 -20.02
C ASP A 152 3.87 12.69 -19.14
N LEU A 153 4.64 12.00 -18.28
CA LEU A 153 4.09 11.06 -17.31
C LEU A 153 3.13 11.77 -16.34
N LEU A 154 3.54 12.91 -15.80
CA LEU A 154 2.70 13.70 -14.90
C LEU A 154 1.47 14.26 -15.61
N SER A 155 1.58 14.66 -16.88
CA SER A 155 0.45 15.12 -17.69
C SER A 155 -0.59 14.01 -17.91
N VAL A 156 -0.17 12.73 -17.92
CA VAL A 156 -1.10 11.60 -17.95
C VAL A 156 -1.79 11.40 -16.60
N PHE A 157 -1.05 11.50 -15.50
CA PHE A 157 -1.58 11.25 -14.16
C PHE A 157 -2.42 12.42 -13.61
N TYR A 158 -2.06 13.64 -13.98
CA TYR A 158 -2.52 14.91 -13.39
C TYR A 158 -2.79 15.97 -14.46
N LYS A 159 -3.34 15.58 -15.62
CA LYS A 159 -3.55 16.44 -16.80
C LYS A 159 -4.08 17.84 -16.51
N ASP A 160 -5.09 17.93 -15.65
CA ASP A 160 -5.78 19.19 -15.36
C ASP A 160 -5.03 20.07 -14.33
N ILE A 161 -3.94 19.57 -13.76
CA ILE A 161 -3.16 20.20 -12.69
C ILE A 161 -1.76 20.58 -13.19
N ILE A 162 -1.07 19.62 -13.83
CA ILE A 162 0.30 19.76 -14.32
C ILE A 162 0.26 19.96 -15.84
N SER A 163 -0.08 21.17 -16.28
CA SER A 163 0.11 21.57 -17.68
C SER A 163 1.22 22.63 -17.75
N ASN A 164 2.32 22.31 -18.47
CA ASN A 164 3.48 23.19 -18.66
C ASN A 164 4.18 23.65 -17.36
N PHE A 165 4.01 22.92 -16.25
CA PHE A 165 4.65 23.24 -14.99
C PHE A 165 5.99 22.52 -14.85
N ASN A 166 7.07 23.26 -14.60
CA ASN A 166 8.40 22.68 -14.42
C ASN A 166 8.64 22.34 -12.95
N ILE A 167 8.72 21.04 -12.65
CA ILE A 167 8.94 20.54 -11.30
C ILE A 167 10.39 20.63 -10.80
N SER A 168 11.37 20.86 -11.68
CA SER A 168 12.80 20.75 -11.34
C SER A 168 13.32 21.80 -10.34
N ASN A 169 12.58 22.90 -10.15
CA ASN A 169 12.94 23.96 -9.20
C ASN A 169 12.25 23.81 -7.84
N HIS A 170 11.52 22.72 -7.62
CA HIS A 170 10.67 22.51 -6.45
C HIS A 170 11.07 21.26 -5.68
N THR A 171 10.72 21.24 -4.40
CA THR A 171 10.85 20.06 -3.54
C THR A 171 9.74 19.06 -3.87
N VAL A 172 10.12 17.97 -4.52
CA VAL A 172 9.18 16.95 -5.02
C VAL A 172 9.40 15.61 -4.34
N LEU A 173 8.31 14.97 -3.94
CA LEU A 173 8.25 13.59 -3.50
C LEU A 173 7.44 12.74 -4.47
N PHE A 174 8.05 11.68 -5.00
CA PHE A 174 7.33 10.67 -5.78
C PHE A 174 6.97 9.46 -4.93
N ILE A 175 5.71 9.08 -4.92
CA ILE A 175 5.23 7.83 -4.33
C ILE A 175 4.99 6.83 -5.46
N ILE A 176 5.73 5.73 -5.46
CA ILE A 176 5.61 4.64 -6.44
C ILE A 176 4.92 3.46 -5.74
N ASP A 177 3.67 3.16 -6.12
CA ASP A 177 2.91 2.04 -5.56
C ASP A 177 2.89 0.82 -6.51
N GLY A 178 3.12 -0.35 -5.92
CA GLY A 178 3.09 -1.63 -6.62
C GLY A 178 4.32 -1.88 -7.48
N LEU A 179 5.52 -1.62 -6.97
CA LEU A 179 6.78 -1.84 -7.71
C LEU A 179 6.87 -3.26 -8.33
N ASP A 180 6.41 -4.27 -7.61
CA ASP A 180 6.35 -5.67 -8.08
C ASP A 180 5.43 -5.90 -9.29
N GLU A 181 4.62 -4.91 -9.64
CA GLU A 181 3.63 -4.93 -10.71
C GLU A 181 4.07 -4.13 -11.93
N PHE A 182 5.23 -3.47 -11.86
CA PHE A 182 5.82 -2.80 -13.02
C PHE A 182 6.35 -3.85 -14.01
N LYS A 183 5.89 -3.78 -15.27
CA LYS A 183 6.20 -4.76 -16.32
C LYS A 183 7.71 -4.91 -16.56
N TYR A 184 8.46 -3.84 -16.37
CA TYR A 184 9.90 -3.75 -16.62
C TYR A 184 10.72 -3.60 -15.32
N PHE A 185 10.24 -4.21 -14.23
CA PHE A 185 10.87 -4.14 -12.91
C PHE A 185 12.32 -4.66 -12.89
N ASN A 186 12.62 -5.70 -13.66
CA ASN A 186 13.96 -6.28 -13.73
C ASN A 186 14.96 -5.31 -14.37
N GLU A 187 14.55 -4.65 -15.45
CA GLU A 187 15.32 -3.64 -16.15
C GLU A 187 15.54 -2.40 -15.28
N LEU A 188 14.53 -1.97 -14.54
CA LEU A 188 14.65 -0.88 -13.56
C LEU A 188 15.61 -1.24 -12.43
N SER A 189 15.60 -2.50 -11.97
CA SER A 189 16.39 -2.95 -10.82
C SER A 189 17.80 -3.43 -11.18
N ASN A 190 18.15 -3.48 -12.47
CA ASN A 190 19.48 -3.85 -12.91
C ASN A 190 19.92 -2.93 -14.06
N PRO A 191 20.66 -1.85 -13.77
CA PRO A 191 21.10 -0.87 -14.76
C PRO A 191 21.97 -1.46 -15.90
N ARG A 192 22.46 -2.70 -15.75
CA ARG A 192 23.23 -3.40 -16.79
C ARG A 192 22.35 -4.00 -17.89
N LEU A 193 21.05 -4.16 -17.64
CA LEU A 193 20.11 -4.65 -18.65
C LEU A 193 19.79 -3.53 -19.64
N LYS A 194 19.97 -3.80 -20.93
CA LYS A 194 19.53 -2.87 -21.97
C LYS A 194 18.00 -2.87 -22.00
N CYS A 195 17.40 -1.70 -21.80
CA CYS A 195 15.96 -1.52 -21.93
C CYS A 195 15.66 -0.57 -23.10
N ASN A 196 14.81 -1.01 -24.02
CA ASN A 196 14.37 -0.18 -25.15
C ASN A 196 13.12 0.64 -24.82
N TYR A 197 12.56 0.51 -23.60
CA TYR A 197 11.34 1.19 -23.20
C TYR A 197 11.67 2.50 -22.47
N PRO A 198 11.33 3.67 -23.05
CA PRO A 198 11.66 4.96 -22.46
C PRO A 198 11.13 5.15 -21.03
N ILE A 199 10.00 4.52 -20.68
CA ILE A 199 9.40 4.61 -19.35
C ILE A 199 10.32 4.14 -18.21
N VAL A 200 11.23 3.20 -18.49
CA VAL A 200 12.20 2.72 -17.49
C VAL A 200 13.19 3.84 -17.14
N ASN A 201 13.62 4.61 -18.14
CA ASN A 201 14.50 5.76 -17.93
C ASN A 201 13.80 6.86 -17.14
N VAL A 202 12.49 7.07 -17.37
CA VAL A 202 11.70 8.03 -16.58
C VAL A 202 11.64 7.63 -15.10
N LEU A 203 11.38 6.35 -14.80
CA LEU A 203 11.40 5.87 -13.42
C LEU A 203 12.80 5.92 -12.78
N ALA A 204 13.86 5.68 -13.56
CA ALA A 204 15.23 5.84 -13.10
C ALA A 204 15.58 7.32 -12.84
N GLU A 205 15.05 8.26 -13.64
CA GLU A 205 15.22 9.69 -13.40
C GLU A 205 14.50 10.15 -12.12
N ILE A 206 13.32 9.58 -11.82
CA ILE A 206 12.57 9.84 -10.57
C ILE A 206 13.41 9.52 -9.32
N GLN A 207 14.35 8.56 -9.40
CA GLN A 207 15.23 8.21 -8.27
C GLN A 207 16.14 9.37 -7.84
N ARG A 208 16.30 10.42 -8.67
CA ARG A 208 17.06 11.62 -8.33
C ARG A 208 16.28 12.59 -7.43
N TYR A 209 14.97 12.42 -7.31
CA TYR A 209 14.11 13.20 -6.42
C TYR A 209 13.90 12.45 -5.11
N LYS A 210 13.26 13.08 -4.10
CA LYS A 210 12.78 12.32 -2.95
C LYS A 210 11.75 11.32 -3.43
N HIS A 211 11.79 10.09 -2.92
CA HIS A 211 10.84 9.07 -3.34
C HIS A 211 10.52 8.05 -2.26
N LEU A 212 9.29 7.59 -2.29
CA LEU A 212 8.76 6.52 -1.49
C LEU A 212 8.33 5.39 -2.43
N VAL A 213 8.87 4.19 -2.25
CA VAL A 213 8.55 3.04 -3.11
C VAL A 213 7.94 1.93 -2.28
N ALA A 214 6.74 1.47 -2.67
CA ALA A 214 6.05 0.36 -2.03
C ALA A 214 5.95 -0.85 -2.95
N GLY A 215 6.16 -2.03 -2.39
CA GLY A 215 6.12 -3.28 -3.15
C GLY A 215 6.14 -4.53 -2.27
N ARG A 216 6.15 -5.69 -2.91
CA ARG A 216 6.42 -6.96 -2.22
C ARG A 216 7.84 -6.99 -1.66
N VAL A 217 8.03 -7.84 -0.64
CA VAL A 217 9.32 -8.00 0.05
C VAL A 217 10.47 -8.25 -0.94
N TYR A 218 10.34 -9.21 -1.85
CA TYR A 218 11.39 -9.48 -2.84
C TYR A 218 11.69 -8.29 -3.77
N ALA A 219 10.67 -7.52 -4.14
CA ALA A 219 10.83 -6.42 -5.07
C ALA A 219 11.56 -5.25 -4.40
N ILE A 220 11.19 -4.94 -3.15
CA ILE A 220 11.87 -3.93 -2.36
C ILE A 220 13.31 -4.34 -2.02
N ASP A 221 13.54 -5.62 -1.69
CA ASP A 221 14.88 -6.13 -1.40
C ASP A 221 15.82 -5.98 -2.60
N GLN A 222 15.36 -6.36 -3.80
CA GLN A 222 16.11 -6.18 -5.03
C GLN A 222 16.32 -4.69 -5.37
N TYR A 223 15.28 -3.86 -5.25
CA TYR A 223 15.37 -2.43 -5.53
C TYR A 223 16.30 -1.70 -4.55
N GLN A 224 16.33 -2.12 -3.29
CA GLN A 224 17.19 -1.57 -2.26
C GLN A 224 18.68 -1.72 -2.60
N SER A 225 19.06 -2.75 -3.37
CA SER A 225 20.43 -2.99 -3.80
C SER A 225 21.01 -1.88 -4.69
N LEU A 226 20.15 -1.02 -5.27
CA LEU A 226 20.56 0.13 -6.07
C LEU A 226 21.21 1.25 -5.24
N TYR A 227 21.00 1.27 -3.92
CA TYR A 227 21.50 2.33 -3.03
C TYR A 227 22.73 1.82 -2.27
N THR A 228 23.90 2.38 -2.59
CA THR A 228 25.18 2.07 -1.95
C THR A 228 25.46 2.89 -0.69
N ASP A 229 24.79 4.04 -0.54
CA ASP A 229 24.94 4.94 0.62
C ASP A 229 23.68 4.88 1.51
N HIS A 230 23.88 4.77 2.82
CA HIS A 230 22.83 4.47 3.79
C HIS A 230 22.37 5.69 4.60
N SER A 231 22.99 6.85 4.42
CA SER A 231 22.86 7.98 5.36
C SER A 231 21.46 8.60 5.40
N ASP A 232 20.63 8.46 4.36
CA ASP A 232 19.28 9.05 4.33
C ASP A 232 18.15 8.15 3.75
N LYS A 233 18.32 6.83 3.90
CA LYS A 233 17.34 5.82 3.48
C LYS A 233 16.65 5.19 4.70
N LEU A 234 15.34 5.00 4.62
CA LEU A 234 14.55 4.24 5.59
C LEU A 234 13.84 3.08 4.90
N THR A 235 14.12 1.85 5.33
CA THR A 235 13.40 0.65 4.87
C THR A 235 12.50 0.14 5.99
N ILE A 236 11.20 0.08 5.73
CA ILE A 236 10.19 -0.45 6.65
C ILE A 236 9.46 -1.64 6.03
N GLN A 237 8.90 -2.46 6.92
CA GLN A 237 8.03 -3.56 6.55
C GLN A 237 6.68 -3.42 7.25
N ILE A 238 5.60 -3.52 6.48
CA ILE A 238 4.23 -3.54 7.00
C ILE A 238 3.87 -4.97 7.39
N MET A 239 3.49 -5.11 8.66
CA MET A 239 3.11 -6.37 9.29
C MET A 239 1.59 -6.54 9.42
N GLY A 240 0.79 -5.57 8.95
CA GLY A 240 -0.67 -5.63 9.01
C GLY A 240 -1.19 -5.16 10.37
N PHE A 241 -2.25 -5.77 10.88
CA PHE A 241 -2.79 -5.48 12.21
C PHE A 241 -2.13 -6.32 13.30
N ASN A 242 -1.77 -5.66 14.40
CA ASN A 242 -1.54 -6.35 15.67
C ASN A 242 -2.88 -6.62 16.37
N GLU A 243 -2.88 -7.23 17.55
CA GLU A 243 -4.12 -7.54 18.29
C GLU A 243 -5.00 -6.31 18.53
N ASN A 244 -4.39 -5.17 18.87
CA ASN A 244 -5.11 -3.91 19.04
C ASN A 244 -5.73 -3.42 17.73
N GLY A 245 -5.00 -3.50 16.62
CA GLY A 245 -5.49 -3.15 15.28
C GLY A 245 -6.68 -4.01 14.86
N ILE A 246 -6.63 -5.32 15.11
CA ILE A 246 -7.76 -6.24 14.81
C ILE A 246 -8.99 -5.81 15.60
N THR A 247 -8.85 -5.59 16.91
CA THR A 247 -9.96 -5.14 17.77
C THR A 247 -10.51 -3.80 17.28
N ASN A 248 -9.65 -2.81 17.03
CA ASN A 248 -10.06 -1.49 16.56
C ASN A 248 -10.81 -1.56 15.22
N TYR A 249 -10.35 -2.41 14.30
CA TYR A 249 -11.03 -2.65 13.03
C TYR A 249 -12.44 -3.21 13.26
N VAL A 250 -12.57 -4.26 14.08
CA VAL A 250 -13.87 -4.86 14.40
C VAL A 250 -14.80 -3.83 15.05
N GLU A 251 -14.29 -3.03 15.98
CA GLU A 251 -15.10 -2.02 16.67
C GLU A 251 -15.59 -0.89 15.75
N SER A 252 -14.79 -0.49 14.77
CA SER A 252 -15.08 0.68 13.90
C SER A 252 -15.76 0.33 12.58
N HIS A 253 -15.61 -0.91 12.08
CA HIS A 253 -16.07 -1.31 10.74
C HIS A 253 -17.19 -2.36 10.77
N VAL A 254 -17.40 -3.05 11.88
CA VAL A 254 -18.42 -4.10 12.01
C VAL A 254 -19.61 -3.56 12.78
N THR A 255 -20.83 -3.88 12.32
CA THR A 255 -22.08 -3.54 13.01
C THR A 255 -22.15 -4.25 14.37
N GLU A 256 -22.72 -3.60 15.39
CA GLU A 256 -22.85 -4.16 16.76
C GLU A 256 -23.33 -5.62 16.79
N GLU A 257 -24.35 -5.94 16.00
CA GLU A 257 -24.94 -7.28 15.92
C GLU A 257 -23.98 -8.38 15.42
N ASN A 258 -22.91 -7.99 14.71
CA ASN A 258 -21.94 -8.90 14.10
C ASN A 258 -20.61 -8.92 14.86
N LYS A 259 -20.35 -7.94 15.75
CA LYS A 259 -19.09 -7.86 16.49
C LYS A 259 -18.84 -9.10 17.33
N GLU A 260 -19.84 -9.55 18.10
CA GLU A 260 -19.72 -10.75 18.94
C GLU A 260 -19.42 -12.02 18.12
N ILE A 261 -20.03 -12.15 16.94
CA ILE A 261 -19.81 -13.32 16.06
C ILE A 261 -18.39 -13.29 15.49
N VAL A 262 -17.92 -12.13 15.03
CA VAL A 262 -16.55 -11.96 14.55
C VAL A 262 -15.56 -12.27 15.68
N LYS A 263 -15.76 -11.71 16.87
CA LYS A 263 -14.90 -11.96 18.04
C LYS A 263 -14.89 -13.44 18.43
N ALA A 264 -16.04 -14.10 18.45
CA ALA A 264 -16.15 -15.54 18.72
C ALA A 264 -15.38 -16.36 17.67
N THR A 265 -15.58 -16.06 16.38
CA THR A 265 -14.89 -16.74 15.26
C THR A 265 -13.36 -16.63 15.39
N LEU A 266 -12.85 -15.45 15.73
CA LEU A 266 -11.41 -15.21 15.93
C LEU A 266 -10.89 -15.91 17.20
N LYS A 267 -11.72 -16.10 18.22
CA LYS A 267 -11.34 -16.80 19.45
C LYS A 267 -11.31 -18.32 19.27
N GLU A 268 -12.26 -18.86 18.51
CA GLU A 268 -12.42 -20.30 18.30
C GLU A 268 -11.41 -20.88 17.29
N SER A 269 -10.99 -20.08 16.30
CA SER A 269 -10.08 -20.53 15.25
C SER A 269 -8.72 -19.82 15.31
N PRO A 270 -7.64 -20.50 15.73
CA PRO A 270 -6.28 -19.96 15.69
C PRO A 270 -5.86 -19.54 14.28
N ILE A 271 -6.36 -20.23 13.24
CA ILE A 271 -6.10 -19.91 11.85
C ILE A 271 -6.79 -18.60 11.47
N ALA A 272 -8.06 -18.41 11.84
CA ALA A 272 -8.77 -17.16 11.58
C ALA A 272 -8.12 -15.99 12.33
N LYS A 273 -7.71 -16.20 13.60
CA LYS A 273 -6.94 -15.22 14.37
C LYS A 273 -5.65 -14.82 13.67
N ALA A 274 -4.89 -15.79 13.18
CA ALA A 274 -3.66 -15.54 12.44
C ALA A 274 -3.93 -14.80 11.13
N MET A 275 -4.95 -15.20 10.36
CA MET A 275 -5.31 -14.54 9.09
C MET A 275 -5.82 -13.11 9.29
N ALA A 276 -6.48 -12.82 10.41
CA ALA A 276 -7.02 -11.49 10.73
C ALA A 276 -5.94 -10.40 10.86
N SER A 277 -4.66 -10.76 11.07
CA SER A 277 -3.58 -9.79 11.02
C SER A 277 -3.41 -9.16 9.63
N VAL A 278 -3.90 -9.80 8.56
CA VAL A 278 -3.91 -9.22 7.22
C VAL A 278 -5.23 -8.47 7.00
N PRO A 279 -5.22 -7.13 6.83
CA PRO A 279 -6.44 -6.33 6.69
C PRO A 279 -7.41 -6.83 5.61
N PHE A 280 -6.87 -7.31 4.48
CA PHE A 280 -7.68 -7.90 3.41
C PHE A 280 -8.47 -9.13 3.86
N TYR A 281 -7.87 -10.04 4.65
CA TYR A 281 -8.59 -11.22 5.13
C TYR A 281 -9.59 -10.85 6.22
N LEU A 282 -9.23 -9.95 7.14
CA LEU A 282 -10.14 -9.50 8.19
C LEU A 282 -11.39 -8.83 7.61
N SER A 283 -11.21 -7.89 6.68
CA SER A 283 -12.32 -7.23 5.98
C SER A 283 -13.22 -8.22 5.25
N SER A 284 -12.62 -9.18 4.54
CA SER A 284 -13.36 -10.24 3.85
C SER A 284 -14.17 -11.12 4.81
N MET A 285 -13.57 -11.57 5.92
CA MET A 285 -14.27 -12.35 6.95
C MET A 285 -15.45 -11.58 7.55
N CYS A 286 -15.25 -10.30 7.90
CA CYS A 286 -16.30 -9.44 8.45
C CYS A 286 -17.47 -9.29 7.46
N LYS A 287 -17.17 -9.11 6.17
CA LYS A 287 -18.19 -8.98 5.13
C LYS A 287 -18.98 -10.27 4.93
N ILE A 288 -18.30 -11.42 4.87
CA ILE A 288 -18.99 -12.72 4.72
C ILE A 288 -19.92 -12.99 5.91
N ILE A 289 -19.49 -12.69 7.14
CA ILE A 289 -20.34 -12.82 8.33
C ILE A 289 -21.55 -11.87 8.26
N SER A 290 -21.37 -10.66 7.75
CA SER A 290 -22.46 -9.72 7.56
C SER A 290 -23.46 -10.18 6.49
N ASP A 291 -23.01 -10.89 5.46
CA ASP A 291 -23.87 -11.34 4.35
C ASP A 291 -24.51 -12.71 4.62
N SER A 292 -23.86 -13.59 5.40
CA SER A 292 -24.41 -14.91 5.78
C SER A 292 -25.63 -14.81 6.68
N LYS A 293 -25.87 -13.68 7.36
CA LYS A 293 -27.15 -13.42 8.04
C LYS A 293 -28.29 -13.03 7.10
N LYS A 294 -27.98 -12.48 5.91
CA LYS A 294 -29.02 -12.12 4.91
C LYS A 294 -29.54 -13.33 4.13
N LYS A 295 -28.81 -14.45 4.17
CA LYS A 295 -29.19 -15.73 3.57
C LYS A 295 -29.14 -16.76 4.69
N ASN A 296 -30.27 -17.24 5.21
CA ASN A 296 -30.32 -18.30 6.24
C ASN A 296 -29.55 -19.57 5.82
N THR A 297 -28.23 -19.57 5.91
CA THR A 297 -27.35 -20.68 5.53
C THR A 297 -26.20 -20.70 6.52
N ASN A 298 -26.25 -21.65 7.45
CA ASN A 298 -25.09 -22.11 8.20
C ASN A 298 -24.13 -22.80 7.22
N SER A 299 -23.28 -22.04 6.54
CA SER A 299 -22.23 -22.60 5.69
C SER A 299 -20.86 -22.14 6.18
N PHE A 300 -20.04 -23.13 6.52
CA PHE A 300 -18.67 -23.02 6.99
C PHE A 300 -17.80 -22.19 6.03
N LEU A 301 -17.02 -21.27 6.60
CA LEU A 301 -16.01 -20.49 5.88
C LEU A 301 -14.82 -21.39 5.52
N THR A 302 -14.66 -21.75 4.25
CA THR A 302 -13.40 -22.32 3.74
C THR A 302 -12.61 -21.26 2.97
N MET A 303 -11.29 -21.41 2.86
CA MET A 303 -10.45 -20.47 2.12
C MET A 303 -10.83 -20.32 0.63
N THR A 304 -11.54 -21.31 0.07
CA THR A 304 -12.14 -21.26 -1.27
C THR A 304 -13.27 -20.24 -1.39
N ASP A 305 -13.96 -19.94 -0.28
CA ASP A 305 -15.05 -18.96 -0.23
C ASP A 305 -14.53 -17.51 -0.14
N LEU A 306 -13.27 -17.34 0.27
CA LEU A 306 -12.58 -16.04 0.40
C LEU A 306 -11.88 -15.58 -0.90
N LEU A 307 -11.82 -16.42 -1.93
CA LEU A 307 -11.10 -16.15 -3.18
C LEU A 307 -12.01 -16.39 -4.40
N PRO A 308 -12.19 -15.42 -5.31
CA PRO A 308 -12.87 -15.70 -6.58
C PRO A 308 -12.06 -16.74 -7.38
N PRO A 309 -12.72 -17.65 -8.13
CA PRO A 309 -12.06 -18.75 -8.87
C PRO A 309 -10.93 -18.30 -9.81
N SER A 310 -11.00 -17.07 -10.30
CA SER A 310 -9.98 -16.45 -11.16
C SER A 310 -8.65 -16.14 -10.45
N GLN A 311 -8.61 -16.14 -9.12
CA GLN A 311 -7.37 -15.98 -8.33
C GLN A 311 -6.79 -17.31 -7.83
N ILE A 312 -7.54 -18.40 -7.89
CA ILE A 312 -7.12 -19.72 -7.38
C ILE A 312 -5.98 -20.31 -8.22
N PHE A 313 -5.94 -20.01 -9.52
CA PHE A 313 -4.98 -20.63 -10.45
C PHE A 313 -3.83 -19.72 -10.93
N ALA A 314 -3.85 -18.42 -10.63
CA ALA A 314 -2.88 -17.48 -11.22
C ALA A 314 -1.77 -16.98 -10.28
N LYS A 315 -1.80 -17.28 -8.97
CA LYS A 315 -0.90 -16.62 -7.99
C LYS A 315 -0.40 -17.50 -6.83
N LEU A 316 -0.36 -18.82 -6.97
CA LEU A 316 0.22 -19.69 -5.96
C LEU A 316 1.48 -20.37 -6.50
N PRO A 317 2.68 -20.14 -5.93
CA PRO A 317 3.85 -20.95 -6.24
C PRO A 317 3.60 -22.40 -5.83
N PHE A 318 4.15 -23.32 -6.62
CA PHE A 318 4.09 -24.77 -6.45
C PHE A 318 4.40 -25.17 -4.99
N GLY A 319 3.39 -25.72 -4.30
CA GLY A 319 3.50 -26.21 -2.92
C GLY A 319 2.24 -26.02 -2.06
N ILE A 320 1.32 -25.14 -2.45
CA ILE A 320 0.15 -24.76 -1.61
C ILE A 320 -1.07 -25.70 -1.80
N GLY A 321 -1.02 -26.61 -2.78
CA GLY A 321 -2.13 -27.54 -3.07
C GLY A 321 -2.51 -28.45 -1.90
N ILE A 322 -1.60 -28.70 -0.95
CA ILE A 322 -1.82 -29.66 0.14
C ILE A 322 -2.40 -29.01 1.41
N LEU A 323 -2.13 -27.73 1.67
CA LEU A 323 -2.78 -26.99 2.78
C LEU A 323 -4.21 -26.52 2.45
N MET A 324 -4.56 -26.43 1.16
CA MET A 324 -5.89 -26.05 0.68
C MET A 324 -7.00 -27.08 0.95
N PHE A 325 -6.66 -28.36 1.15
CA PHE A 325 -7.63 -29.42 1.43
C PHE A 325 -7.75 -29.78 2.93
N GLY A 326 -6.87 -29.25 3.79
CA GLY A 326 -6.78 -29.66 5.19
C GLY A 326 -7.67 -28.91 6.20
N VAL A 327 -8.43 -27.89 5.77
CA VAL A 327 -9.23 -27.06 6.69
C VAL A 327 -10.67 -27.59 6.86
N CYS A 328 -11.03 -28.70 6.23
CA CYS A 328 -12.40 -29.24 6.28
C CYS A 328 -12.68 -30.21 7.45
N LYS A 329 -11.88 -30.20 8.54
CA LYS A 329 -12.05 -31.22 9.60
C LYS A 329 -11.64 -30.77 11.01
N ILE A 330 -12.12 -29.61 11.47
CA ILE A 330 -11.98 -29.26 12.88
C ILE A 330 -13.28 -28.63 13.38
N CYS A 331 -14.23 -29.50 13.77
CA CYS A 331 -15.22 -29.35 14.83
C CYS A 331 -16.09 -30.63 14.93
N GLY A 332 -15.54 -31.66 15.60
CA GLY A 332 -16.25 -32.65 16.43
C GLY A 332 -17.33 -33.56 15.84
N ASN A 333 -17.02 -34.86 15.71
CA ASN A 333 -17.67 -35.88 16.55
C ASN A 333 -16.86 -37.18 16.51
N TYR A 334 -16.37 -37.59 17.68
CA TYR A 334 -16.04 -38.98 17.97
C TYR A 334 -17.35 -39.75 18.08
N ILE A 335 -17.56 -40.72 17.19
CA ILE A 335 -17.98 -42.10 17.51
C ILE A 335 -17.26 -43.02 16.53
#